data_AF-A0A951RHA9-F1
#
_entry.id   AF-A0A951RHA9-F1
#
_cell.length_a   1.000
_cell.length_b   1.000
_cell.length_c   1.000
_cell.angle_alpha   90.00
_cell.angle_beta   90.00
_cell.angle_gamma   90.00
#
_symmetry.space_group_name_H-M   'P 1'
#
loop_
_entity.id
_entity.type
_entity.pdbx_description
1 polymer ?
#
loop_
_entity_poly.entity_id
_entity_poly.type
_entity_poly.pdbx_seq_one_letter_code
_entity_poly.pdbx_strand_id
1 'polypeptide(L)'
;MTGKLFKGLFLLAFILIKVSCQTPKKTTDNSEQDNGAPPVPEIYDELPFGAPAFPDTIHYELPDGYILKIFLEGDEHFHLAKTIDHFIIVMNHEGFYEYAAYDDQGLPQPTRIIARNPEDRTDDEWLILNSIKRKP
;
A
#
# COMPACT_ATOMS: atom_id res chain seq x y z
N MET A 1 -42.23 42.91 13.12
CA MET A 1 -42.45 43.04 11.67
C MET A 1 -41.38 42.22 10.96
N THR A 2 -41.72 40.95 10.67
CA THR A 2 -41.90 40.38 9.30
C THR A 2 -40.55 40.22 8.58
N GLY A 3 -39.95 39.03 8.53
CA GLY A 3 -40.36 37.79 7.82
C GLY A 3 -39.12 37.33 7.03
N LYS A 4 -38.91 36.11 6.53
CA LYS A 4 -39.65 34.88 6.27
C LYS A 4 -38.57 33.77 6.23
N LEU A 5 -38.67 32.68 7.00
CA LEU A 5 -39.16 31.37 6.54
C LEU A 5 -38.93 31.08 5.03
N PHE A 6 -37.89 30.31 4.70
CA PHE A 6 -37.89 29.50 3.48
C PHE A 6 -37.74 28.03 3.87
N LYS A 7 -38.88 27.34 3.83
CA LYS A 7 -38.98 25.88 3.87
C LYS A 7 -38.57 25.38 2.49
N GLY A 8 -37.52 24.57 2.42
CA GLY A 8 -37.11 23.83 1.23
C GLY A 8 -37.14 22.34 1.50
N LEU A 9 -38.35 21.78 1.56
CA LEU A 9 -38.62 20.35 1.54
C LEU A 9 -38.44 19.87 0.09
N PHE A 10 -37.35 19.15 -0.20
CA PHE A 10 -37.21 18.42 -1.45
C PHE A 10 -37.30 16.93 -1.16
N LEU A 11 -38.53 16.40 -1.28
CA LEU A 11 -38.80 14.98 -1.34
C LEU A 11 -38.77 14.57 -2.81
N LEU A 12 -37.80 13.74 -3.24
CA LEU A 12 -37.98 12.90 -4.43
C LEU A 12 -36.95 11.76 -4.52
N ALA A 13 -37.49 10.55 -4.46
CA ALA A 13 -37.13 9.32 -5.18
C ALA A 13 -35.80 8.59 -4.88
N PHE A 14 -35.97 7.39 -4.31
CA PHE A 14 -35.21 6.17 -4.50
C PHE A 14 -34.58 6.02 -5.90
N ILE A 15 -33.27 5.77 -5.98
CA ILE A 15 -32.71 4.81 -6.94
C ILE A 15 -31.53 4.07 -6.27
N LEU A 16 -31.76 2.80 -5.92
CA LEU A 16 -30.71 1.81 -5.65
C LEU A 16 -30.03 1.48 -6.99
N ILE A 17 -28.89 2.10 -7.30
CA ILE A 17 -28.05 1.66 -8.43
C ILE A 17 -27.16 0.54 -7.92
N LYS A 18 -27.51 -0.67 -8.32
CA LYS A 18 -26.72 -1.89 -8.22
C LYS A 18 -25.32 -1.65 -8.80
N VAL A 19 -24.30 -1.92 -7.99
CA VAL A 19 -22.94 -2.18 -8.47
C VAL A 19 -22.99 -3.38 -9.42
N SER A 20 -22.63 -3.15 -10.67
CA SER A 20 -22.23 -4.20 -11.61
C SER A 20 -20.90 -3.76 -12.19
N CYS A 21 -19.81 -4.32 -11.65
CA CYS A 21 -18.50 -4.22 -12.28
C CYS A 21 -18.57 -4.94 -13.63
N GLN A 22 -18.57 -4.17 -14.71
CA GLN A 22 -18.23 -4.68 -16.04
C GLN A 22 -16.84 -4.15 -16.37
N THR A 23 -15.82 -5.00 -16.25
CA THR A 23 -14.52 -4.71 -16.83
C THR A 23 -14.58 -4.98 -18.35
N PRO A 24 -14.07 -4.06 -19.18
CA PRO A 24 -14.14 -4.17 -20.63
C PRO A 24 -13.22 -5.29 -21.14
N LYS A 25 -13.76 -6.17 -21.98
CA LYS A 25 -12.97 -7.10 -22.80
C LYS A 25 -12.26 -6.30 -23.89
N LYS A 26 -10.92 -6.27 -23.83
CA LYS A 26 -10.10 -5.80 -24.95
C LYS A 26 -9.63 -7.03 -25.75
N THR A 27 -10.31 -7.28 -26.87
CA THR A 27 -9.76 -8.07 -27.97
C THR A 27 -8.96 -7.13 -28.85
N THR A 28 -7.68 -7.43 -29.09
CA THR A 28 -7.02 -7.07 -30.35
C THR A 28 -6.02 -8.17 -30.67
N ASP A 29 -6.31 -8.80 -31.80
CA ASP A 29 -5.52 -9.75 -32.59
C ASP A 29 -4.10 -9.22 -32.86
N ASN A 30 -3.11 -10.13 -32.90
CA ASN A 30 -2.17 -10.27 -34.01
C ASN A 30 -1.28 -11.50 -33.81
N SER A 31 -1.11 -12.21 -34.91
CA SER A 31 -0.31 -13.40 -35.19
C SER A 31 1.11 -13.43 -34.62
N GLU A 32 1.61 -14.62 -34.28
CA GLU A 32 2.60 -15.38 -35.09
C GLU A 32 3.00 -16.65 -34.29
N GLN A 33 2.88 -17.84 -34.91
CA GLN A 33 3.53 -19.05 -34.42
C GLN A 33 4.96 -19.08 -34.94
N ASP A 34 5.96 -19.18 -34.05
CA ASP A 34 7.27 -19.70 -34.41
C ASP A 34 7.77 -20.70 -33.36
N ASN A 35 8.41 -21.73 -33.86
CA ASN A 35 8.61 -23.03 -33.27
C ASN A 35 9.85 -23.04 -32.37
N GLY A 36 9.74 -23.61 -31.16
CA GLY A 36 10.89 -23.94 -30.32
C GLY A 36 10.90 -23.32 -28.93
N ALA A 37 9.78 -23.35 -28.20
CA ALA A 37 9.84 -23.15 -26.76
C ALA A 37 10.78 -24.21 -26.16
N PRO A 38 11.87 -23.84 -25.47
CA PRO A 38 12.65 -24.80 -24.71
C PRO A 38 11.70 -25.50 -23.72
N PRO A 39 11.92 -26.80 -23.40
CA PRO A 39 11.07 -27.49 -22.46
C PRO A 39 11.02 -26.66 -21.18
N VAL A 40 9.84 -26.11 -20.86
CA VAL A 40 9.62 -25.52 -19.54
C VAL A 40 9.79 -26.69 -18.60
N PRO A 41 10.85 -26.74 -17.78
CA PRO A 41 10.99 -27.87 -16.88
C PRO A 41 9.82 -27.78 -15.89
N GLU A 42 9.12 -28.90 -15.72
CA GLU A 42 7.98 -29.10 -14.78
C GLU A 42 8.43 -28.99 -13.31
N ILE A 43 9.23 -27.98 -12.96
CA ILE A 43 9.82 -27.78 -11.62
C ILE A 43 8.96 -26.79 -10.80
N TYR A 44 7.69 -26.65 -11.13
CA TYR A 44 6.77 -25.79 -10.36
C TYR A 44 5.74 -26.58 -9.56
N ASP A 45 5.58 -27.88 -9.84
CA ASP A 45 4.59 -28.74 -9.18
C ASP A 45 5.11 -29.43 -7.89
N GLU A 46 6.40 -29.29 -7.56
CA GLU A 46 7.01 -29.86 -6.34
C GLU A 46 7.46 -28.81 -5.31
N LEU A 47 6.91 -27.59 -5.31
CA LEU A 47 7.26 -26.64 -4.24
C LEU A 47 6.67 -27.13 -2.89
N PRO A 48 7.50 -27.45 -1.87
CA PRO A 48 7.00 -27.88 -0.58
C PRO A 48 6.22 -26.75 0.10
N PHE A 49 5.19 -27.13 0.86
CA PHE A 49 4.43 -26.21 1.69
C PHE A 49 5.38 -25.49 2.65
N GLY A 50 5.63 -24.19 2.42
CA GLY A 50 6.66 -23.41 3.12
C GLY A 50 7.75 -22.83 2.22
N ALA A 51 7.41 -22.32 1.03
CA ALA A 51 8.34 -21.51 0.24
C ALA A 51 8.76 -20.26 1.05
N PRO A 52 10.07 -19.98 1.20
CA PRO A 52 10.53 -18.79 1.90
C PRO A 52 10.08 -17.54 1.13
N ALA A 53 9.64 -16.51 1.87
CA ALA A 53 9.31 -15.23 1.27
C ALA A 53 10.57 -14.64 0.60
N PHE A 54 10.47 -14.29 -0.68
CA PHE A 54 11.52 -13.55 -1.37
C PHE A 54 11.59 -12.14 -0.76
N PRO A 55 12.72 -11.75 -0.12
CA PRO A 55 12.87 -10.45 0.53
C PRO A 55 13.20 -9.36 -0.48
N ASP A 56 12.51 -9.36 -1.63
CA ASP A 56 12.71 -8.33 -2.64
C ASP A 56 12.00 -7.05 -2.22
N THR A 57 12.61 -5.93 -2.58
CA THR A 57 12.02 -4.61 -2.37
C THR A 57 10.70 -4.50 -3.14
N ILE A 58 9.64 -4.11 -2.44
CA ILE A 58 8.31 -3.85 -3.00
C ILE A 58 8.20 -2.38 -3.37
N HIS A 59 7.67 -2.10 -4.56
CA HIS A 59 7.31 -0.75 -5.00
C HIS A 59 5.84 -0.51 -4.67
N TYR A 60 5.59 0.30 -3.64
CA TYR A 60 4.25 0.68 -3.22
C TYR A 60 3.91 2.08 -3.74
N GLU A 61 2.83 2.20 -4.50
CA GLU A 61 2.30 3.50 -4.93
C GLU A 61 1.44 4.08 -3.80
N LEU A 62 1.90 5.18 -3.20
CA LEU A 62 1.14 5.94 -2.21
C LEU A 62 -0.05 6.65 -2.89
N PRO A 63 -1.09 7.06 -2.12
CA PRO A 63 -2.26 7.74 -2.69
C PRO A 63 -1.97 9.03 -3.48
N ASP A 64 -0.80 9.64 -3.30
CA ASP A 64 -0.33 10.81 -4.05
C ASP A 64 0.44 10.46 -5.35
N GLY A 65 0.54 9.17 -5.68
CA GLY A 65 1.27 8.65 -6.84
C GLY A 65 2.77 8.46 -6.63
N TYR A 66 3.29 8.70 -5.42
CA TYR A 66 4.69 8.48 -5.10
C TYR A 66 5.02 6.99 -4.95
N ILE A 67 6.14 6.55 -5.53
CA ILE A 67 6.61 5.17 -5.41
C ILE A 67 7.54 5.04 -4.20
N LEU A 68 7.01 4.48 -3.11
CA LEU A 68 7.77 4.13 -1.92
C LEU A 68 8.34 2.71 -2.05
N LYS A 69 9.65 2.57 -1.85
CA LYS A 69 10.35 1.29 -1.83
C LYS A 69 10.36 0.74 -0.40
N ILE A 70 9.81 -0.46 -0.21
CA ILE A 70 9.63 -1.07 1.12
C ILE A 70 10.08 -2.52 1.17
N PHE A 71 10.41 -3.00 2.37
CA PHE A 71 10.45 -4.41 2.70
C PHE A 71 9.18 -4.77 3.48
N LEU A 72 8.56 -5.89 3.14
CA LEU A 72 7.53 -6.51 3.98
C LEU A 72 8.17 -7.71 4.68
N GLU A 73 8.13 -7.69 6.00
CA GLU A 73 8.56 -8.80 6.84
C GLU A 73 7.37 -9.30 7.62
N GLY A 74 7.28 -10.61 7.80
CA GLY A 74 6.23 -11.15 8.62
C GLY A 74 6.15 -12.66 8.61
N ASP A 75 5.41 -13.15 9.59
CA ASP A 75 4.91 -14.52 9.65
C ASP A 75 3.39 -14.49 9.73
N GLU A 76 2.76 -15.63 10.01
CA GLU A 76 1.30 -15.76 10.11
C GLU A 76 0.67 -14.92 11.24
N HIS A 77 1.48 -14.37 12.15
CA HIS A 77 1.03 -13.64 13.33
C HIS A 77 1.39 -12.15 13.30
N PHE A 78 2.38 -11.74 12.51
CA PHE A 78 2.86 -10.37 12.46
C PHE A 78 3.28 -9.94 11.06
N HIS A 79 2.85 -8.76 10.62
CA HIS A 79 3.25 -8.15 9.36
C HIS A 79 3.81 -6.76 9.62
N LEU A 80 5.03 -6.52 9.15
CA LEU A 80 5.81 -5.30 9.33
C LEU A 80 6.22 -4.76 7.97
N ALA A 81 6.05 -3.47 7.78
CA ALA A 81 6.60 -2.76 6.63
C ALA A 81 7.79 -1.92 7.08
N LYS A 82 8.84 -1.89 6.26
CA LYS A 82 10.05 -1.09 6.49
C LYS A 82 10.46 -0.34 5.24
N THR A 83 11.03 0.85 5.39
CA THR A 83 11.78 1.49 4.29
C THR A 83 13.03 0.69 3.94
N ILE A 84 13.64 0.98 2.78
CA ILE A 84 14.88 0.31 2.34
C ILE A 84 16.08 0.50 3.29
N ASP A 85 16.03 1.52 4.13
CA ASP A 85 17.00 1.81 5.19
C ASP A 85 16.47 1.46 6.59
N HIS A 86 15.45 0.59 6.64
CA HIS A 86 14.99 -0.14 7.81
C HIS A 86 14.22 0.66 8.87
N PHE A 87 13.62 1.80 8.51
CA PHE A 87 12.65 2.46 9.39
C PHE A 87 11.30 1.77 9.31
N ILE A 88 10.67 1.54 10.46
CA ILE A 88 9.32 0.97 10.52
C ILE A 88 8.33 1.99 9.99
N ILE A 89 7.40 1.51 9.17
CA ILE A 89 6.30 2.32 8.63
C ILE A 89 4.97 1.64 8.90
N VAL A 90 3.94 2.44 9.14
CA VAL A 90 2.57 1.99 9.41
C VAL A 90 1.62 2.66 8.44
N MET A 91 0.67 1.90 7.91
CA MET A 91 -0.35 2.45 7.02
C MET A 91 -1.40 3.19 7.84
N ASN A 92 -1.68 4.44 7.47
CA ASN A 92 -2.77 5.21 8.05
C ASN A 92 -4.12 4.87 7.37
N HIS A 93 -5.20 5.45 7.89
CA HIS A 93 -6.56 5.20 7.38
C HIS A 93 -6.83 5.71 5.96
N GLU A 94 -5.95 6.56 5.42
CA GLU A 94 -6.03 7.12 4.06
C GLU A 94 -5.20 6.31 3.05
N GLY A 95 -4.45 5.29 3.51
CA GLY A 95 -3.61 4.44 2.66
C GLY A 95 -2.17 4.94 2.50
N PHE A 96 -1.77 6.02 3.20
CA PHE A 96 -0.36 6.43 3.23
C PHE A 96 0.43 5.61 4.24
N TYR A 97 1.66 5.25 3.91
CA TYR A 97 2.63 4.81 4.90
C TYR A 97 3.23 6.02 5.62
N GLU A 98 3.23 5.97 6.95
CA GLU A 98 3.86 6.95 7.82
C GLU A 98 5.01 6.31 8.59
N TYR A 99 6.04 7.09 8.94
CA TYR A 99 7.05 6.63 9.88
C TYR A 99 6.40 6.25 11.22
N ALA A 100 6.88 5.17 11.82
CA ALA A 100 6.42 4.72 13.11
C ALA A 100 7.41 5.05 14.23
N ALA A 101 6.91 5.55 15.35
CA ALA A 101 7.64 5.66 16.61
C ALA A 101 7.10 4.62 17.59
N TYR A 102 7.98 3.97 18.35
CA TYR A 102 7.53 3.05 19.38
C TYR A 102 7.03 3.79 20.62
N ASP A 103 5.86 3.39 21.12
CA ASP A 103 5.38 3.84 22.43
C ASP A 103 6.12 3.15 23.59
N ASP A 104 5.75 3.50 24.82
CA ASP A 104 6.35 2.94 26.04
C ASP A 104 6.10 1.43 26.20
N GLN A 105 5.15 0.87 25.45
CA GLN A 105 4.85 -0.57 25.42
C GLN A 105 5.57 -1.30 24.27
N GLY A 106 6.34 -0.57 23.45
CA GLY A 106 7.05 -1.13 22.32
C GLY A 106 6.16 -1.40 21.11
N LEU A 107 4.98 -0.77 21.02
CA LEU A 107 4.11 -0.86 19.85
C LEU A 107 4.40 0.29 18.87
N PRO A 108 4.46 0.03 17.56
CA PRO A 108 4.69 1.07 16.56
C PRO A 108 3.44 1.96 16.43
N GLN A 109 3.62 3.27 16.61
CA GLN A 109 2.58 4.29 16.48
C GLN A 109 2.88 5.24 15.32
N PRO A 110 1.87 5.64 14.52
CA PRO A 110 2.05 6.57 13.41
C PRO A 110 2.53 7.95 13.89
N THR A 111 3.50 8.52 13.19
CA THR A 111 4.07 9.85 13.50
C THR A 111 3.35 11.01 12.79
N ARG A 112 2.44 10.74 11.85
CA ARG A 112 1.83 11.71 10.91
C ARG A 112 2.77 12.27 9.86
N ILE A 113 3.94 11.65 9.69
CA ILE A 113 4.90 12.00 8.66
C ILE A 113 4.90 10.90 7.62
N ILE A 114 4.47 11.23 6.40
CA ILE A 114 4.42 10.31 5.27
C ILE A 114 5.85 9.86 4.96
N ALA A 115 6.06 8.56 4.83
CA ALA A 115 7.36 8.00 4.56
C ALA A 115 7.81 8.23 3.11
N ARG A 116 9.06 8.65 2.93
CA ARG A 116 9.74 8.77 1.64
C ARG A 116 10.99 7.89 1.56
N ASN A 117 11.41 7.59 0.34
CA ASN A 117 12.69 6.93 0.08
C ASN A 117 13.84 7.80 0.63
N PRO A 118 14.94 7.22 1.11
CA PRO A 118 16.05 7.97 1.73
C PRO A 118 16.57 9.14 0.90
N GLU A 119 16.59 8.98 -0.42
CA GLU A 119 17.03 9.99 -1.39
C GLU A 119 16.11 11.22 -1.49
N ASP A 120 14.85 11.10 -1.08
CA ASP A 120 13.82 12.13 -1.28
C ASP A 120 13.37 12.82 0.02
N ARG A 121 13.99 12.48 1.16
CA ARG A 121 13.59 13.00 2.46
C ARG A 121 13.99 14.45 2.67
N THR A 122 13.10 15.17 3.30
CA THR A 122 13.31 16.53 3.81
C THR A 122 14.12 16.52 5.11
N ASP A 123 14.67 17.68 5.47
CA ASP A 123 15.39 17.87 6.74
C ASP A 123 14.47 17.61 7.96
N ASP A 124 13.18 17.94 7.84
CA ASP A 124 12.19 17.72 8.89
C ASP A 124 11.94 16.23 9.13
N GLU A 125 11.88 15.43 8.06
CA GLU A 125 11.81 13.97 8.16
C GLU A 125 13.05 13.43 8.88
N TRP A 126 14.25 13.84 8.49
CA TRP A 126 15.48 13.41 9.14
C TRP A 126 15.55 13.80 10.62
N LEU A 127 15.08 14.99 10.99
CA LEU A 127 15.02 15.44 12.38
C LEU A 127 14.18 14.49 13.24
N ILE A 128 13.04 14.04 12.72
CA ILE A 128 12.16 13.09 13.40
C ILE A 128 12.78 11.69 13.42
N LEU A 129 13.29 11.20 12.29
CA LEU A 129 13.91 9.86 12.20
C LEU A 129 15.09 9.69 13.15
N ASN A 130 15.88 10.73 13.35
CA ASN A 130 16.99 10.74 14.32
C ASN A 130 16.52 10.71 15.78
N SER A 131 15.26 11.04 16.05
CA SER A 131 14.67 11.00 17.39
C SER A 131 13.97 9.67 17.73
N ILE A 132 13.66 8.86 16.71
CA ILE A 132 12.94 7.59 16.89
C ILE A 132 13.90 6.54 17.48
N LYS A 133 13.48 5.92 18.59
CA LYS A 133 14.17 4.75 19.14
C LYS A 133 14.07 3.59 18.15
N ARG A 134 15.20 3.12 17.65
CA ARG A 134 15.26 1.90 16.84
C ARG A 134 15.21 0.69 17.76
N LYS A 135 14.46 -0.35 17.35
CA LYS A 135 14.58 -1.67 18.00
C LYS A 135 16.03 -2.14 17.76
N PRO A 136 16.78 -2.50 18.83
CA PRO A 136 18.17 -2.94 18.71
C PRO A 136 18.30 -4.23 17.91
#